data_AF-A0ABD0NL45-F1
#
_entry.id   AF-A0ABD0NL45-F1
#
_cell.length_a   1.000
_cell.length_b   1.000
_cell.length_c   1.000
_cell.angle_alpha   90.00
_cell.angle_beta   90.00
_cell.angle_gamma   90.00
#
_symmetry.space_group_name_H-M   'P 1'
#
loop_
_entity.id
_entity.type
_entity.pdbx_description
1 polymer ?
#
loop_
_entity_poly.entity_id
_entity_poly.type
_entity_poly.pdbx_seq_one_letter_code
_entity_poly.pdbx_strand_id
1 'polypeptide(L)'
;GLVDCMDPDCCTQSSCVTNPLCRGSRDPLQVIQQSQSEVQKVPSFYDRIKMLVGKDSTHIIPGINPFNASLASLIRGQVLTTDGTPLVGVNVTFVKYPHFGHTMTRQDGT
;
A
#
# COMPACT_ATOMS: atom_id res chain seq x y z
N GLY A 1 10.14 4.94 -30.73
CA GLY A 1 10.29 6.08 -29.79
C GLY A 1 11.27 5.69 -28.70
N LEU A 2 11.88 6.65 -28.01
CA LEU A 2 12.67 6.37 -26.81
C LEU A 2 11.73 5.92 -25.68
N VAL A 3 12.23 5.01 -24.85
CA VAL A 3 11.57 4.62 -23.59
C VAL A 3 11.84 5.72 -22.58
N ASP A 4 10.79 6.34 -22.04
CA ASP A 4 10.89 7.28 -20.93
C ASP A 4 10.31 6.64 -19.67
N CYS A 5 11.20 6.23 -18.76
CA CYS A 5 10.82 5.58 -17.50
C CYS A 5 10.35 6.56 -16.43
N MET A 6 10.31 7.87 -16.73
CA MET A 6 9.80 8.88 -15.80
C MET A 6 8.28 9.03 -15.88
N ASP A 7 7.65 8.56 -16.96
CA ASP A 7 6.21 8.57 -17.10
C ASP A 7 5.56 7.41 -16.31
N PRO A 8 4.48 7.67 -15.55
CA PRO A 8 3.77 6.64 -14.79
C PRO A 8 3.21 5.53 -15.70
N ASP A 9 2.85 5.88 -16.94
CA ASP A 9 2.40 4.93 -17.97
C ASP A 9 3.48 3.89 -18.31
N CYS A 10 4.77 4.23 -18.15
CA CYS A 10 5.85 3.31 -18.48
C CYS A 10 5.86 2.10 -17.54
N CYS A 11 5.31 2.18 -16.34
CA CYS A 11 5.31 1.06 -15.41
C CYS A 11 4.52 -0.17 -15.91
N THR A 12 3.68 0.00 -16.94
CA THR A 12 3.03 -1.10 -17.68
C THR A 12 3.96 -1.85 -18.64
N GLN A 13 5.09 -1.25 -19.00
CA GLN A 13 6.08 -1.82 -19.90
C GLN A 13 7.15 -2.60 -19.14
N SER A 14 7.52 -3.78 -19.66
CA SER A 14 8.54 -4.65 -19.07
C SER A 14 9.92 -3.99 -18.96
N SER A 15 10.22 -3.01 -19.82
CA SER A 15 11.45 -2.20 -19.80
C SER A 15 11.56 -1.30 -18.57
N CYS A 16 10.44 -0.92 -17.97
CA CYS A 16 10.34 0.10 -16.92
C CYS A 16 9.92 -0.47 -15.56
N VAL A 17 9.33 -1.66 -15.49
CA VAL A 17 8.73 -2.22 -14.27
C VAL A 17 9.70 -2.33 -13.08
N THR A 18 11.01 -2.50 -13.34
CA THR A 18 12.03 -2.59 -12.29
C THR A 18 12.57 -1.23 -11.83
N ASN A 19 12.17 -0.15 -12.51
CA ASN A 19 12.57 1.21 -12.17
C ASN A 19 12.07 1.57 -10.76
N PRO A 20 12.89 2.24 -9.93
CA PRO A 20 12.46 2.72 -8.62
C PRO A 20 11.16 3.54 -8.61
N LEU A 21 10.88 4.30 -9.69
CA LEU A 21 9.65 5.09 -9.83
C LEU A 21 8.38 4.24 -9.98
N CYS A 22 8.52 2.99 -10.40
CA CYS A 22 7.42 2.03 -10.51
C CYS A 22 7.18 1.23 -9.22
N ARG A 23 7.95 1.50 -8.15
CA ARG A 23 7.78 0.80 -6.87
C ARG A 23 6.72 1.49 -6.01
N GLY A 24 5.62 0.78 -5.75
CA GLY A 24 4.61 1.14 -4.76
C GLY A 24 4.74 0.36 -3.46
N SER A 25 3.69 0.41 -2.63
CA SER A 25 3.58 -0.41 -1.41
C SER A 25 3.59 -1.91 -1.74
N ARG A 26 3.80 -2.75 -0.72
CA ARG A 26 3.54 -4.19 -0.89
C ARG A 26 2.07 -4.45 -1.18
N ASP A 27 1.83 -5.48 -1.99
CA ASP A 27 0.50 -5.98 -2.29
C ASP A 27 -0.15 -6.55 -1.02
N PRO A 28 -1.32 -6.04 -0.59
CA PRO A 28 -2.01 -6.52 0.60
C PRO A 28 -2.32 -8.01 0.55
N LEU A 29 -2.58 -8.59 -0.64
CA LEU A 29 -2.86 -10.02 -0.78
C LEU A 29 -1.62 -10.86 -0.46
N GLN A 30 -0.45 -10.42 -0.92
CA GLN A 30 0.82 -11.09 -0.61
C GLN A 30 1.14 -10.99 0.88
N VAL A 31 0.91 -9.81 1.49
CA VAL A 31 1.08 -9.62 2.94
C VAL A 31 0.15 -10.52 3.74
N ILE A 32 -1.12 -10.61 3.35
CA ILE A 32 -2.11 -11.48 4.01
C ILE A 32 -1.68 -12.94 3.90
N GLN A 33 -1.33 -13.43 2.71
CA GLN A 33 -0.92 -14.83 2.51
C GLN A 33 0.32 -15.20 3.32
N GLN A 34 1.33 -14.32 3.39
CA GLN A 34 2.52 -14.54 4.21
C GLN A 34 2.23 -14.55 5.72
N SER A 35 1.15 -13.89 6.14
CA SER A 35 0.77 -13.77 7.55
C SER A 35 -0.21 -14.84 8.04
N GLN A 36 -0.71 -15.72 7.15
CA GLN A 36 -1.66 -16.77 7.53
C GLN A 36 -0.97 -17.80 8.45
N SER A 37 -1.24 -17.68 9.74
CA SER A 37 -0.93 -18.69 10.75
C SER A 37 -2.17 -19.54 11.03
N GLU A 38 -2.02 -20.79 11.42
CA GLU A 38 -3.15 -21.66 11.81
C GLU A 38 -3.82 -21.11 13.09
N VAL A 39 -4.88 -20.33 12.93
CA VAL A 39 -5.60 -19.76 14.08
C VAL A 39 -6.71 -20.73 14.51
N GLN A 40 -6.60 -21.27 15.74
CA GLN A 40 -7.61 -22.16 16.34
C GLN A 40 -8.95 -21.47 16.67
N LYS A 41 -9.04 -20.13 16.52
CA LYS A 41 -10.22 -19.32 16.85
C LYS A 41 -10.52 -18.34 15.71
N VAL A 42 -11.79 -17.99 15.52
CA VAL A 42 -12.21 -16.94 14.59
C VAL A 42 -11.55 -15.61 15.00
N PRO A 43 -10.68 -15.01 14.17
CA PRO A 43 -9.98 -13.77 14.51
C PRO A 43 -10.95 -12.58 14.56
N SER A 44 -10.62 -11.54 15.33
CA SER A 44 -11.36 -10.27 15.27
C SER A 44 -11.14 -9.55 13.93
N PHE A 45 -11.93 -8.50 13.64
CA PHE A 45 -11.68 -7.67 12.45
C PHE A 45 -10.25 -7.11 12.45
N TYR A 46 -9.81 -6.56 13.58
CA TYR A 46 -8.47 -6.01 13.72
C TYR A 46 -7.39 -7.07 13.52
N ASP A 47 -7.57 -8.27 14.08
CA ASP A 47 -6.60 -9.37 13.89
C ASP A 47 -6.44 -9.77 12.43
N ARG A 48 -7.48 -9.62 11.61
CA ARG A 48 -7.46 -9.88 10.16
C ARG A 48 -6.83 -8.78 9.32
N ILE A 49 -6.62 -7.57 9.87
CA ILE A 49 -6.07 -6.43 9.10
C ILE A 49 -4.75 -5.90 9.66
N LYS A 50 -4.39 -6.21 10.92
CA LYS A 50 -3.20 -5.66 11.58
C LYS A 50 -1.88 -5.99 10.88
N MET A 51 -1.82 -7.07 10.10
CA MET A 51 -0.67 -7.44 9.27
C MET A 51 -0.43 -6.46 8.11
N LEU A 52 -1.46 -5.72 7.68
CA LEU A 52 -1.34 -4.71 6.63
C LEU A 52 -0.63 -3.43 7.13
N VAL A 53 -0.31 -3.35 8.42
CA VAL A 53 0.33 -2.20 9.07
C VAL A 53 1.68 -2.60 9.67
N GLY A 54 2.74 -1.86 9.35
CA GLY A 54 4.11 -2.16 9.78
C GLY A 54 5.17 -1.84 8.72
N LYS A 55 6.45 -1.95 9.12
CA LYS A 55 7.61 -1.54 8.30
C LYS A 55 7.66 -2.19 6.91
N ASP A 56 7.27 -3.46 6.81
CA ASP A 56 7.33 -4.27 5.60
C ASP A 56 5.94 -4.72 5.12
N SER A 57 4.95 -3.83 5.26
CA SER A 57 3.55 -4.09 4.92
C SER A 57 3.02 -3.08 3.89
N THR A 58 1.71 -3.06 3.65
CA THR A 58 1.07 -2.08 2.77
C THR A 58 1.10 -0.68 3.39
N HIS A 59 0.81 -0.55 4.69
CA HIS A 59 0.76 0.72 5.41
C HIS A 59 1.91 0.83 6.41
N ILE A 60 2.85 1.72 6.13
CA ILE A 60 4.09 1.87 6.89
C ILE A 60 3.90 2.86 8.03
N ILE A 61 4.12 2.39 9.26
CA ILE A 61 4.15 3.22 10.47
C ILE A 61 5.59 3.37 10.99
N PRO A 62 5.98 4.55 11.52
CA PRO A 62 7.35 4.80 11.97
C PRO A 62 7.68 4.20 13.35
N GLY A 63 6.71 3.64 14.06
CA GLY A 63 6.88 3.18 15.44
C GLY A 63 5.84 2.14 15.87
N ILE A 64 5.42 2.22 17.14
CA ILE A 64 4.40 1.33 17.70
C ILE A 64 3.06 1.61 17.03
N ASN A 65 2.29 0.56 16.76
CA ASN A 65 0.97 0.66 16.16
C ASN A 65 0.03 1.52 17.04
N PRO A 66 -0.42 2.70 16.56
CA PRO A 66 -1.24 3.62 17.33
C PRO A 66 -2.74 3.32 17.25
N PHE A 67 -3.16 2.32 16.47
CA PHE A 67 -4.58 2.06 16.21
C PHE A 67 -5.25 1.30 17.36
N ASN A 68 -6.44 1.76 17.75
CA ASN A 68 -7.27 1.06 18.72
C ASN A 68 -7.91 -0.18 18.07
N ALA A 69 -7.57 -1.37 18.57
CA ALA A 69 -8.06 -2.65 18.03
C ALA A 69 -9.60 -2.78 18.03
N SER A 70 -10.31 -2.09 18.93
CA SER A 70 -11.77 -2.12 19.00
C SER A 70 -12.46 -1.10 18.09
N LEU A 71 -11.73 -0.10 17.58
CA LEU A 71 -12.28 1.01 16.78
C LEU A 71 -11.57 1.19 15.43
N ALA A 72 -10.82 0.17 15.00
CA ALA A 72 -10.07 0.23 13.74
C ALA A 72 -11.02 0.20 12.53
N SER A 73 -10.65 0.92 11.48
CA SER A 73 -11.29 0.90 10.17
C SER A 73 -10.23 0.73 9.08
N LEU A 74 -10.57 0.05 8.00
CA LEU A 74 -9.72 -0.11 6.83
C LEU A 74 -10.24 0.79 5.70
N ILE A 75 -9.36 1.60 5.12
CA ILE A 75 -9.67 2.45 3.98
C ILE A 75 -8.90 1.93 2.77
N ARG A 76 -9.60 1.78 1.65
CA ARG A 76 -9.02 1.46 0.35
C ARG A 76 -9.50 2.50 -0.65
N GLY A 77 -8.59 3.02 -1.45
CA GLY A 77 -8.88 3.99 -2.50
C GLY A 77 -7.97 3.76 -3.70
N GLN A 78 -8.19 4.55 -4.74
CA GLN A 78 -7.37 4.57 -5.94
C GLN A 78 -7.07 6.02 -6.29
N VAL A 79 -5.83 6.30 -6.69
CA VAL A 79 -5.41 7.63 -7.16
C VAL A 79 -5.31 7.59 -8.67
N LEU A 80 -6.10 8.43 -9.32
CA LEU A 80 -6.23 8.52 -10.77
C LEU A 80 -5.98 9.96 -11.23
N THR A 81 -5.49 10.10 -12.44
CA THR A 81 -5.50 11.36 -13.21
C THR A 81 -6.92 11.70 -13.68
N THR A 82 -7.09 12.89 -14.28
CA THR A 82 -8.39 13.36 -14.78
C THR A 82 -8.97 12.50 -15.91
N ASP A 83 -8.12 11.82 -16.67
CA ASP A 83 -8.48 10.88 -17.75
C ASP A 83 -8.66 9.43 -17.24
N GLY A 84 -8.48 9.19 -15.94
CA GLY A 84 -8.73 7.89 -15.30
C GLY A 84 -7.52 6.96 -15.24
N THR A 85 -6.33 7.43 -15.62
CA THR A 85 -5.09 6.65 -15.57
C THR A 85 -4.58 6.52 -14.12
N PRO A 86 -4.24 5.31 -13.65
CA PRO A 86 -3.75 5.11 -12.28
C PRO A 86 -2.36 5.69 -12.07
N LEU A 87 -2.17 6.35 -10.93
CA LEU A 87 -0.87 6.91 -10.54
C LEU A 87 -0.14 5.98 -9.57
N VAL A 88 1.03 5.51 -9.97
CA VAL A 88 1.99 4.79 -9.12
C VAL A 88 2.91 5.76 -8.37
N GLY A 89 3.34 5.39 -7.17
CA GLY A 89 4.32 6.18 -6.42
C GLY A 89 3.74 7.43 -5.74
N VAL A 90 2.43 7.48 -5.52
CA VAL A 90 1.78 8.57 -4.76
C VAL A 90 1.87 8.26 -3.27
N ASN A 91 2.52 9.15 -2.53
CA ASN A 91 2.67 9.04 -1.07
C ASN A 91 1.43 9.57 -0.34
N VAL A 92 0.62 8.67 0.20
CA VAL A 92 -0.62 8.99 0.94
C VAL A 92 -0.31 9.03 2.43
N THR A 93 -0.50 10.20 3.03
CA THR A 93 -0.10 10.49 4.42
C THR A 93 -1.20 11.19 5.21
N PHE A 94 -1.12 11.16 6.54
CA PHE A 94 -1.95 11.99 7.41
C PHE A 94 -1.30 13.36 7.64
N VAL A 95 -1.84 14.40 7.02
CA VAL A 95 -1.28 15.78 6.94
C VAL A 95 -0.82 16.38 8.28
N LYS A 96 -1.40 15.96 9.41
CA LYS A 96 -1.03 16.46 10.75
C LYS A 96 -0.63 15.36 11.74
N TYR A 97 -0.60 14.10 11.30
CA TYR A 97 -0.42 12.97 12.19
C TYR A 97 0.51 11.90 11.58
N PRO A 98 1.79 12.24 11.35
CA PRO A 98 2.74 11.35 10.68
C PRO A 98 2.98 10.03 11.42
N HIS A 99 2.69 9.97 12.72
CA HIS A 99 2.77 8.75 13.52
C HIS A 99 1.73 7.69 13.13
N PHE A 100 0.62 8.10 12.48
CA PHE A 100 -0.31 7.14 11.88
C PHE A 100 0.24 6.52 10.60
N GLY A 101 1.38 6.95 10.07
CA GLY A 101 2.06 6.31 8.95
C GLY A 101 1.63 6.81 7.58
N HIS A 102 2.00 6.04 6.56
CA HIS A 102 1.78 6.35 5.15
C HIS A 102 1.71 5.07 4.30
N THR A 103 1.18 5.21 3.09
CA THR A 103 1.24 4.18 2.05
C THR A 103 1.66 4.80 0.72
N MET A 104 2.14 3.97 -0.20
CA MET A 104 2.53 4.38 -1.56
C MET A 104 1.67 3.64 -2.57
N THR A 105 1.02 4.34 -3.49
CA THR A 105 0.20 3.67 -4.50
C THR A 105 1.02 2.75 -5.40
N ARG A 106 0.45 1.59 -5.74
CA ARG A 106 1.01 0.63 -6.68
C ARG A 106 0.70 1.01 -8.13
N GLN A 107 1.14 0.17 -9.06
CA GLN A 107 0.89 0.32 -10.50
C GLN A 107 -0.61 0.38 -10.86
N ASP A 108 -1.47 -0.25 -10.06
CA ASP A 108 -2.93 -0.16 -10.21
C ASP A 108 -3.52 1.10 -9.56
N GLY A 109 -2.70 2.01 -9.02
CA GLY A 109 -3.12 3.24 -8.36
C GLY A 109 -3.67 3.04 -6.95
N THR A 110 -3.59 1.83 -6.38
CA THR A 110 -4.13 1.50 -5.04
C THR A 110 -3.08 1.37 -3.94
#